data_AF-A0A8C5Q8C0-F1
#
_entry.id   AF-A0A8C5Q8C0-F1
#
_cell.length_a   1.000
_cell.length_b   1.000
_cell.length_c   1.000
_cell.angle_alpha   90.00
_cell.angle_beta   90.00
_cell.angle_gamma   90.00
#
_symmetry.space_group_name_H-M   'P 1'
#
loop_
_entity.id
_entity.type
_entity.pdbx_description
1 polymer ?
#
loop_
_entity_poly.entity_id
_entity_poly.type
_entity_poly.pdbx_seq_one_letter_code
_entity_poly.pdbx_strand_id
1 'polypeptide(L)'
;MAKVQILNVMVLNNPCHFNNPFQFEVTFECIEDLSDDLEWKIIYVGSAESEEYDQVLDSVLVGPVPAGRHMFVFQADAPNCSLIPESDAVGVTVVLITCTYRGQEFIRVGYYVNNEYSDPELRENPPLKPDFAQLQRNILASNPRVTRFHINWDYACELKMEDIENVDPVPNAMLPPTCAPTKCLAGALNVIPENSMDCI
;
A
#
# COMPACT_ATOMS: atom_id res chain seq x y z
N MET A 1 -2.49 -16.15 9.97
CA MET A 1 -2.87 -15.33 11.15
C MET A 1 -2.14 -14.00 11.04
N ALA A 2 -2.73 -12.87 11.46
CA ALA A 2 -2.01 -11.60 11.43
C ALA A 2 -0.82 -11.64 12.39
N LYS A 3 0.38 -11.28 11.94
CA LYS A 3 1.60 -11.29 12.78
C LYS A 3 1.73 -10.04 13.64
N VAL A 4 1.03 -8.96 13.26
CA VAL A 4 0.99 -7.70 14.01
C VAL A 4 -0.43 -7.41 14.47
N GLN A 5 -0.57 -6.99 15.73
CA GLN A 5 -1.83 -6.60 16.33
C GLN A 5 -1.69 -5.22 17.00
N ILE A 6 -2.55 -4.27 16.63
CA ILE A 6 -2.67 -3.01 17.36
C ILE A 6 -3.36 -3.26 18.69
N LEU A 7 -2.70 -2.88 19.79
CA LEU A 7 -3.22 -2.99 21.15
C LEU A 7 -3.97 -1.72 21.57
N ASN A 8 -3.40 -0.55 21.26
CA ASN A 8 -3.98 0.73 21.61
C ASN A 8 -3.52 1.83 20.66
N VAL A 9 -4.37 2.83 20.43
CA VAL A 9 -4.01 4.09 19.77
C VAL A 9 -4.58 5.22 20.62
N MET A 10 -3.71 5.96 21.31
CA MET A 10 -4.11 7.09 22.14
C MET A 10 -3.96 8.37 21.35
N VAL A 11 -5.05 9.15 21.25
CA VAL A 11 -5.02 10.48 20.65
C VAL A 11 -4.49 11.47 21.68
N LEU A 12 -3.38 12.14 21.35
CA LEU A 12 -2.77 13.16 22.21
C LEU A 12 -3.20 14.56 21.75
N ASN A 13 -3.10 15.54 22.65
CA ASN A 13 -3.38 16.96 22.36
C ASN A 13 -4.74 17.20 21.68
N ASN A 14 -5.82 16.74 22.29
CA ASN A 14 -7.18 16.81 21.73
C ASN A 14 -8.21 17.31 22.77
N PRO A 15 -9.11 18.25 22.43
CA PRO A 15 -9.20 19.00 21.18
C PRO A 15 -8.09 20.05 21.04
N CYS A 16 -7.76 20.49 19.82
CA CYS A 16 -6.72 21.49 19.56
C CYS A 16 -7.03 22.34 18.32
N HIS A 17 -6.22 23.37 18.04
CA HIS A 17 -6.37 24.16 16.81
C HIS A 17 -6.18 23.31 15.56
N PHE A 18 -6.87 23.66 14.47
CA PHE A 18 -6.80 22.91 13.21
C PHE A 18 -5.36 22.75 12.67
N ASN A 19 -4.58 23.83 12.75
CA ASN A 19 -3.19 23.86 12.27
C ASN A 19 -2.19 23.15 13.19
N ASN A 20 -2.63 22.64 14.34
CA ASN A 20 -1.74 21.88 15.21
C ASN A 20 -1.49 20.48 14.62
N PRO A 21 -0.28 19.93 14.81
CA PRO A 21 0.04 18.57 14.42
C PRO A 21 -0.91 17.53 15.02
N PHE A 22 -1.19 16.48 14.27
CA PHE A 22 -1.77 15.26 14.80
C PHE A 22 -0.73 14.53 15.63
N GLN A 23 -1.14 13.95 16.76
CA GLN A 23 -0.26 13.18 17.64
C GLN A 23 -1.00 11.93 18.13
N PHE A 24 -0.44 10.77 17.82
CA PHE A 24 -0.97 9.48 18.23
C PHE A 24 0.12 8.67 18.93
N GLU A 25 -0.17 8.15 20.11
CA GLU A 25 0.67 7.11 20.73
C GLU A 25 0.13 5.75 20.29
N VAL A 26 0.89 5.06 19.44
CA VAL A 26 0.52 3.75 18.90
C VAL A 26 1.23 2.68 19.70
N THR A 27 0.46 1.75 20.25
CA THR A 27 0.97 0.53 20.88
C THR A 27 0.54 -0.69 20.07
N PHE A 28 1.48 -1.50 19.65
CA PHE A 28 1.22 -2.73 18.90
C PHE A 28 2.07 -3.89 19.41
N GLU A 29 1.65 -5.10 19.10
CA GLU A 29 2.34 -6.34 19.42
C GLU A 29 2.67 -7.08 18.12
N CYS A 30 3.92 -7.53 18.03
CA CYS A 30 4.40 -8.40 16.98
C CYS A 30 4.56 -9.81 17.54
N ILE A 31 3.89 -10.79 16.95
CA ILE A 31 3.88 -12.17 17.45
C ILE A 31 5.22 -12.86 17.15
N GLU A 32 5.85 -12.50 16.04
CA GLU A 32 7.12 -13.04 15.57
C GLU A 32 7.96 -11.95 14.89
N ASP A 33 9.25 -12.20 14.66
CA ASP A 33 10.14 -11.24 14.02
C ASP A 33 9.72 -10.97 12.57
N LEU A 34 9.58 -9.69 12.21
CA LEU A 34 9.38 -9.26 10.82
C LEU A 34 10.70 -8.89 10.18
N SER A 35 10.90 -9.41 8.96
CA SER A 35 12.10 -9.15 8.15
C SER A 35 12.12 -7.76 7.52
N ASP A 36 10.93 -7.24 7.16
CA ASP A 36 10.78 -5.96 6.46
C ASP A 36 10.09 -4.93 7.36
N ASP A 37 10.10 -3.68 6.89
CA ASP A 37 9.51 -2.57 7.63
C ASP A 37 7.98 -2.56 7.55
N LEU A 38 7.37 -2.15 8.65
CA LEU A 38 5.98 -1.70 8.65
C LEU A 38 5.93 -0.24 8.19
N GLU A 39 5.09 0.05 7.21
CA GLU A 39 4.81 1.41 6.78
C GLU A 39 3.53 1.90 7.46
N TRP A 40 3.66 2.95 8.27
CA TRP A 40 2.55 3.62 8.94
C TRP A 40 2.26 4.95 8.26
N LYS A 41 1.00 5.23 7.96
CA LYS A 41 0.58 6.51 7.37
C LYS A 41 -0.52 7.15 8.18
N ILE A 42 -0.48 8.47 8.32
CA ILE A 42 -1.61 9.28 8.75
C ILE A 42 -2.21 9.92 7.50
N ILE A 43 -3.50 9.69 7.28
CA ILE A 43 -4.23 10.18 6.11
C ILE A 43 -5.41 11.02 6.59
N TYR A 44 -5.51 12.25 6.12
CA TYR A 44 -6.64 13.13 6.35
C TYR A 44 -7.60 13.07 5.17
N VAL A 45 -8.87 12.79 5.43
CA VAL A 45 -9.90 12.78 4.40
C VAL A 45 -10.33 14.23 4.13
N GLY A 46 -9.99 14.74 2.95
CA GLY A 46 -10.29 16.14 2.59
C GLY A 46 -11.77 16.35 2.24
N SER A 47 -12.43 15.34 1.70
CA SER A 47 -13.86 15.35 1.37
C SER A 47 -14.44 13.96 1.52
N ALA A 48 -15.68 13.86 2.01
CA ALA A 48 -16.38 12.58 2.07
C ALA A 48 -16.84 12.07 0.69
N GLU A 49 -16.84 12.94 -0.32
CA GLU A 49 -17.35 12.64 -1.66
C GLU A 49 -16.29 12.04 -2.59
N SER A 50 -15.00 12.30 -2.33
CA SER A 50 -13.90 11.86 -3.19
C SER A 50 -12.60 11.67 -2.43
N GLU A 51 -11.97 10.52 -2.66
CA GLU A 51 -10.63 10.17 -2.14
C GLU A 51 -9.51 11.00 -2.82
N GLU A 52 -9.80 11.74 -3.90
CA GLU A 52 -8.82 12.61 -4.56
C GLU A 52 -8.35 13.77 -3.67
N TYR A 53 -9.13 14.11 -2.64
CA TYR A 53 -8.79 15.12 -1.64
C TYR A 53 -8.09 14.55 -0.41
N ASP A 54 -7.85 13.23 -0.37
CA ASP A 54 -7.15 12.60 0.74
C ASP A 54 -5.69 13.04 0.76
N GLN A 55 -5.23 13.46 1.94
CA GLN A 55 -3.88 13.96 2.14
C GLN A 55 -3.12 13.01 3.06
N VAL A 56 -2.06 12.40 2.55
CA VAL A 56 -1.09 11.68 3.39
C VAL A 56 -0.28 12.73 4.15
N LEU A 57 -0.51 12.84 5.45
CA LEU A 57 0.13 13.85 6.31
C LEU A 57 1.57 13.46 6.64
N ASP A 58 1.79 12.17 6.92
CA ASP A 58 3.13 11.61 7.14
C ASP A 58 3.13 10.11 6.86
N SER A 59 4.32 9.57 6.57
CA SER A 59 4.58 8.17 6.29
C SER A 59 5.90 7.74 6.92
N VAL A 60 5.82 6.84 7.92
CA VAL A 60 7.00 6.37 8.65
C VAL A 60 7.20 4.87 8.49
N LEU A 61 8.47 4.47 8.33
CA LEU A 61 8.89 3.09 8.27
C LEU A 61 9.39 2.66 9.66
N VAL A 62 8.91 1.52 10.14
CA VAL A 62 9.31 0.92 11.41
C VAL A 62 9.81 -0.49 11.13
N GLY A 63 11.12 -0.69 11.17
CA GLY A 63 11.73 -2.02 11.09
C GLY A 63 13.26 -2.03 11.16
N PRO A 64 13.87 -3.23 11.24
CA PRO A 64 13.20 -4.53 11.39
C PRO A 64 12.50 -4.66 12.75
N VAL A 65 11.35 -5.33 12.80
CA VAL A 65 10.47 -5.37 13.98
C VAL A 65 10.59 -6.71 14.70
N PRO A 66 11.25 -6.78 15.87
CA PRO A 66 11.34 -8.02 16.62
C PRO A 66 9.99 -8.38 17.27
N ALA A 67 9.82 -9.65 17.63
CA ALA A 67 8.68 -10.12 18.40
C ALA A 67 8.58 -9.38 19.74
N GLY A 68 7.36 -9.12 20.17
CA GLY A 68 7.04 -8.43 21.42
C GLY A 68 6.19 -7.18 21.23
N ARG A 69 6.08 -6.42 22.31
CA ARG A 69 5.24 -5.22 22.38
C ARG A 69 6.07 -3.97 22.13
N HIS A 70 5.57 -3.13 21.24
CA HIS A 70 6.20 -1.89 20.82
C HIS A 70 5.26 -0.71 21.03
N MET A 71 5.86 0.46 21.25
CA MET A 71 5.13 1.71 21.42
C MET A 71 5.95 2.85 20.82
N PHE A 72 5.28 3.73 20.08
CA PHE A 72 5.90 4.94 19.56
C PHE A 72 4.88 6.08 19.45
N VAL A 73 5.37 7.31 19.41
CA VAL A 73 4.57 8.50 19.14
C VAL A 73 4.67 8.81 17.65
N PHE A 74 3.53 8.81 16.97
CA PHE A 74 3.40 9.16 15.56
C PHE A 74 2.81 10.56 15.46
N GLN A 75 3.61 11.52 15.00
CA GLN A 75 3.22 12.91 14.85
C GLN A 75 3.29 13.31 13.38
N ALA A 76 2.27 14.02 12.89
CA ALA A 76 2.22 14.55 11.53
C ALA A 76 1.69 15.98 11.53
N ASP A 77 2.15 16.80 10.59
CA ASP A 77 1.65 18.17 10.42
C ASP A 77 0.19 18.20 9.99
N ALA A 78 -0.46 19.35 10.13
CA ALA A 78 -1.86 19.53 9.71
C ALA A 78 -2.00 19.44 8.17
N PRO A 79 -3.18 19.05 7.64
CA PRO A 79 -3.43 19.02 6.21
C PRO A 79 -3.28 20.41 5.57
N ASN A 80 -2.95 20.42 4.28
CA ASN A 80 -2.96 21.63 3.49
C ASN A 80 -4.39 22.10 3.26
N CYS A 81 -4.72 23.25 3.87
CA CYS A 81 -6.03 23.88 3.81
C CYS A 81 -6.48 24.24 2.38
N SER A 82 -5.54 24.49 1.46
CA SER A 82 -5.87 24.89 0.08
C SER A 82 -6.37 23.73 -0.79
N LEU A 83 -6.16 22.50 -0.34
CA LEU A 83 -6.62 21.29 -1.02
C LEU A 83 -7.95 20.77 -0.46
N ILE A 84 -8.47 21.38 0.61
CA ILE A 84 -9.74 20.99 1.22
C ILE A 84 -10.87 21.80 0.57
N PRO A 85 -11.92 21.16 0.03
CA PRO A 85 -13.09 21.87 -0.46
C PRO A 85 -13.70 22.75 0.63
N GLU A 86 -14.08 23.98 0.29
CA GLU A 86 -14.63 24.94 1.27
C GLU A 86 -15.90 24.42 1.97
N SER A 87 -16.69 23.59 1.27
CA SER A 87 -17.88 22.92 1.81
C SER A 87 -17.58 21.89 2.90
N ASP A 88 -16.39 21.28 2.87
CA ASP A 88 -15.99 20.19 3.77
C ASP A 88 -15.04 20.65 4.88
N ALA A 89 -14.58 21.91 4.83
CA ALA A 89 -13.66 22.46 5.81
C ALA A 89 -14.23 22.48 7.23
N VAL A 90 -15.53 22.81 7.36
CA VAL A 90 -16.25 22.89 8.65
C VAL A 90 -17.23 21.73 8.75
N GLY A 91 -17.23 21.05 9.89
CA GLY A 91 -18.06 19.88 10.15
C GLY A 91 -17.25 18.62 10.37
N VAL A 92 -17.86 17.47 10.07
CA VAL A 92 -17.29 16.16 10.39
C VAL A 92 -16.54 15.60 9.18
N THR A 93 -15.30 15.21 9.39
CA THR A 93 -14.48 14.42 8.47
C THR A 93 -13.81 13.26 9.21
N VAL A 94 -12.84 12.59 8.59
CA VAL A 94 -12.15 11.42 9.10
C VAL A 94 -10.63 11.59 9.00
N VAL A 95 -9.91 11.12 10.02
CA VAL A 95 -8.47 10.85 9.93
C VAL A 95 -8.24 9.35 10.06
N LEU A 96 -7.38 8.81 9.22
CA LEU A 96 -7.05 7.39 9.14
C LEU A 96 -5.59 7.18 9.53
N ILE A 97 -5.34 6.14 10.32
CA ILE A 97 -4.00 5.59 10.54
C ILE A 97 -3.99 4.23 9.87
N THR A 98 -3.19 4.07 8.83
CA THR A 98 -3.01 2.78 8.15
C THR A 98 -1.67 2.19 8.50
N CYS A 99 -1.62 0.86 8.55
CA CYS A 99 -0.37 0.12 8.65
C CYS A 99 -0.32 -0.92 7.53
N THR A 100 0.80 -0.90 6.83
CA THR A 100 1.07 -1.68 5.64
C THR A 100 2.32 -2.50 5.84
N TYR A 101 2.30 -3.75 5.40
CA TYR A 101 3.48 -4.60 5.36
C TYR A 101 3.67 -5.08 3.92
N ARG A 102 4.87 -4.84 3.36
CA ARG A 102 5.18 -5.18 1.95
C ARG A 102 4.14 -4.68 0.94
N GLY A 103 3.70 -3.43 1.11
CA GLY A 103 2.72 -2.80 0.23
C GLY A 103 1.27 -3.31 0.39
N GLN A 104 1.01 -4.25 1.29
CA GLN A 104 -0.33 -4.72 1.61
C GLN A 104 -0.83 -4.12 2.92
N GLU A 105 -1.86 -3.28 2.85
CA GLU A 105 -2.52 -2.73 4.03
C GLU A 105 -3.24 -3.86 4.80
N PHE A 106 -2.94 -4.02 6.09
CA PHE A 106 -3.59 -5.05 6.92
C PHE A 106 -4.46 -4.47 8.03
N ILE A 107 -4.29 -3.20 8.37
CA ILE A 107 -5.12 -2.54 9.39
C ILE A 107 -5.27 -1.05 9.10
N ARG A 108 -6.48 -0.56 9.38
CA ARG A 108 -6.88 0.84 9.28
C ARG A 108 -7.64 1.23 10.53
N VAL A 109 -7.20 2.29 11.19
CA VAL A 109 -7.87 2.87 12.36
C VAL A 109 -8.35 4.27 11.96
N GLY A 110 -9.66 4.42 11.83
CA GLY A 110 -10.29 5.70 11.51
C GLY A 110 -10.89 6.38 12.73
N TYR A 111 -10.71 7.69 12.83
CA TYR A 111 -11.37 8.54 13.81
C TYR A 111 -12.20 9.59 13.10
N TYR A 112 -13.40 9.84 13.62
CA TYR A 112 -14.15 11.03 13.23
C TYR A 112 -13.47 12.27 13.81
N VAL A 113 -13.41 13.30 12.99
CA VAL A 113 -12.82 14.59 13.30
C VAL A 113 -13.90 15.65 13.09
N ASN A 114 -14.25 16.39 14.12
CA ASN A 114 -15.15 17.53 14.00
C ASN A 114 -14.33 18.82 13.98
N ASN A 115 -14.40 19.57 12.89
CA ASN A 115 -13.83 20.90 12.76
C ASN A 115 -14.93 21.93 13.00
N GLU A 116 -14.79 22.76 14.03
CA GLU A 116 -15.78 23.78 14.36
C GLU A 116 -15.12 25.09 14.78
N TYR A 117 -15.83 26.20 14.59
CA TYR A 117 -15.39 27.48 15.13
C TYR A 117 -15.54 27.49 16.65
N SER A 118 -14.48 27.90 17.33
CA SER A 118 -14.52 28.13 18.77
C SER A 118 -15.44 29.30 19.13
N ASP A 119 -15.49 30.34 18.29
CA ASP A 119 -16.31 31.52 18.49
C ASP A 119 -17.80 31.29 18.16
N PRO A 120 -18.73 31.59 19.10
CA PRO A 120 -20.16 31.38 18.89
C PRO A 120 -20.74 32.14 17.70
N GLU A 121 -20.29 33.38 17.47
CA GLU A 121 -20.79 34.22 16.37
C GLU A 121 -20.47 33.63 15.00
N LEU A 122 -19.25 33.10 14.84
CA LEU A 122 -18.81 32.40 13.62
C LEU A 122 -19.49 31.04 13.45
N ARG A 123 -19.96 30.43 14.54
CA ARG A 123 -20.73 29.18 14.47
C ARG A 123 -22.16 29.43 13.99
N GLU A 124 -22.78 30.51 14.44
CA GLU A 124 -24.13 30.91 14.00
C GLU A 124 -24.12 31.50 12.58
N ASN A 125 -23.09 32.27 12.24
CA ASN A 125 -22.93 32.93 10.95
C ASN A 125 -21.54 32.61 10.36
N PRO A 126 -21.34 31.39 9.83
CA PRO A 126 -20.05 31.02 9.27
C PRO A 126 -19.72 31.90 8.06
N PRO A 127 -18.44 32.32 7.91
CA PRO A 127 -18.01 33.07 6.75
C PRO A 127 -18.13 32.21 5.49
N LEU A 128 -18.36 32.84 4.33
CA LEU A 128 -18.45 32.14 3.04
C LEU A 128 -17.17 31.34 2.75
N LYS A 129 -16.02 31.94 3.05
CA LYS A 129 -14.71 31.29 2.97
C LYS A 129 -14.28 30.84 4.37
N PRO A 130 -14.02 29.53 4.59
CA PRO A 130 -13.58 29.03 5.87
C PRO A 130 -12.26 29.66 6.34
N ASP A 131 -12.21 30.05 7.62
CA ASP A 131 -10.98 30.52 8.26
C ASP A 131 -10.39 29.43 9.17
N PHE A 132 -9.46 28.66 8.62
CA PHE A 132 -8.79 27.56 9.31
C PHE A 132 -7.98 28.01 10.54
N ALA A 133 -7.60 29.28 10.65
CA ALA A 133 -6.89 29.77 11.84
C ALA A 133 -7.81 29.82 13.07
N GLN A 134 -9.12 29.96 12.86
CA GLN A 134 -10.13 30.03 13.92
C GLN A 134 -10.86 28.69 14.13
N LEU A 135 -10.51 27.66 13.36
CA LEU A 135 -11.06 26.32 13.52
C LEU A 135 -10.35 25.56 14.64
N GLN A 136 -11.17 24.90 15.44
CA GLN A 136 -10.76 23.91 16.40
C GLN A 136 -11.13 22.53 15.88
N ARG A 137 -10.18 21.61 15.99
CA ARG A 137 -10.31 20.22 15.63
C ARG A 137 -10.53 19.38 16.88
N ASN A 138 -11.59 18.58 16.88
CA ASN A 138 -11.89 17.60 17.91
C ASN A 138 -11.99 16.19 17.30
N ILE A 139 -11.04 15.33 17.65
CA ILE A 139 -10.99 13.94 17.26
C ILE A 139 -11.83 13.12 18.25
N LEU A 140 -12.81 12.35 17.76
CA LEU A 140 -13.65 11.48 18.58
C LEU A 140 -12.88 10.21 19.00
N ALA A 141 -11.93 10.38 19.92
CA ALA A 141 -11.00 9.35 20.36
C ALA A 141 -11.67 8.13 21.03
N SER A 142 -12.88 8.29 21.55
CA SER A 142 -13.63 7.24 22.26
C SER A 142 -14.20 6.15 21.34
N ASN A 143 -14.42 6.46 20.05
CA ASN A 143 -15.11 5.58 19.11
C ASN A 143 -14.28 5.36 17.83
N PRO A 144 -13.07 4.75 17.91
CA PRO A 144 -12.30 4.40 16.74
C PRO A 144 -13.02 3.36 15.88
N ARG A 145 -12.89 3.48 14.56
CA ARG A 145 -13.32 2.48 13.59
C ARG A 145 -12.11 1.68 13.13
N VAL A 146 -12.07 0.39 13.49
CA VAL A 146 -10.95 -0.49 13.15
C VAL A 146 -11.40 -1.45 12.05
N THR A 147 -10.73 -1.39 10.91
CA THR A 147 -10.89 -2.33 9.80
C THR A 147 -9.62 -3.15 9.67
N ARG A 148 -9.77 -4.47 9.47
CA ARG A 148 -8.65 -5.40 9.33
C ARG A 148 -8.76 -6.13 8.01
N PHE A 149 -7.64 -6.26 7.33
CA PHE A 149 -7.52 -6.96 6.05
C PHE A 149 -6.59 -8.16 6.21
N HIS A 150 -6.89 -9.22 5.47
CA HIS A 150 -6.01 -10.38 5.41
C HIS A 150 -4.93 -10.11 4.35
N ILE A 151 -3.67 -10.27 4.75
CA ILE A 151 -2.52 -10.08 3.86
C ILE A 151 -1.62 -11.32 3.88
N ASN A 152 -0.75 -11.41 2.88
CA ASN A 152 0.32 -12.39 2.90
C ASN A 152 1.54 -11.84 3.68
N TRP A 153 1.87 -12.50 4.80
CA TRP A 153 2.95 -12.10 5.70
C TRP A 153 4.28 -12.77 5.40
N ASP A 154 4.24 -13.93 4.74
CA ASP A 154 5.42 -14.70 4.38
C ASP A 154 5.70 -14.53 2.89
N TYR A 155 6.97 -14.60 2.50
CA TYR A 155 7.28 -14.88 1.09
C TYR A 155 6.99 -16.36 0.85
N ALA A 156 5.72 -16.75 0.80
CA ALA A 156 5.37 -18.10 0.40
C ALA A 156 5.45 -18.20 -1.13
N CYS A 157 6.68 -18.39 -1.62
CA CYS A 157 7.03 -19.32 -2.70
C CYS A 157 6.10 -19.37 -3.93
N GLU A 158 5.87 -18.25 -4.63
CA GLU A 158 5.35 -18.25 -6.01
C GLU A 158 6.47 -18.26 -7.07
N LEU A 159 7.55 -19.00 -6.78
CA LEU A 159 8.51 -19.48 -7.78
C LEU A 159 8.57 -21.01 -7.70
N LYS A 160 7.44 -21.65 -8.01
CA LYS A 160 7.38 -23.05 -8.46
C LYS A 160 6.46 -23.19 -9.66
N MET A 161 6.70 -22.36 -10.66
CA MET A 161 6.42 -22.61 -12.07
C MET A 161 7.69 -22.07 -12.73
N GLU A 162 8.68 -22.88 -13.04
CA GLU A 162 8.76 -23.70 -14.26
C GLU A 162 9.68 -24.89 -14.01
N ASP A 163 9.15 -26.10 -14.18
CA ASP A 163 9.85 -27.22 -14.83
C ASP A 163 8.76 -28.25 -15.15
N ILE A 164 8.08 -28.01 -16.27
CA ILE A 164 7.29 -29.05 -16.93
C ILE A 164 8.31 -30.04 -17.51
N GLU A 165 8.77 -31.01 -16.71
CA GLU A 165 9.33 -32.25 -17.27
C GLU A 165 8.17 -33.04 -17.89
N ASN A 166 7.79 -32.67 -19.11
CA ASN A 166 7.20 -33.62 -20.04
C ASN A 166 8.36 -34.31 -20.76
N VAL A 167 8.82 -35.42 -20.20
CA VAL A 167 9.65 -36.37 -20.93
C VAL A 167 8.76 -37.10 -21.93
N ASP A 168 8.90 -36.80 -23.21
CA ASP A 168 8.30 -37.60 -24.29
C ASP A 168 8.84 -39.05 -24.22
N PRO A 169 7.99 -40.10 -24.26
CA PRO A 169 8.47 -41.46 -24.39
C PRO A 169 9.02 -41.66 -25.81
N VAL A 170 10.31 -41.95 -25.88
CA VAL A 170 11.07 -42.24 -27.10
C VAL A 170 10.36 -43.30 -27.97
N PRO A 171 10.24 -43.11 -29.30
CA PRO A 171 9.71 -44.15 -30.18
C PRO A 171 10.72 -45.29 -30.31
N ASN A 172 10.24 -46.50 -30.02
CA ASN A 172 10.94 -47.74 -30.22
C ASN A 172 11.14 -47.98 -31.73
N ALA A 173 12.33 -47.70 -32.26
CA ALA A 173 12.74 -48.09 -33.60
C ALA A 173 14.14 -48.71 -33.56
N MET A 174 14.14 -50.04 -33.55
CA MET A 174 15.31 -50.90 -33.76
C MET A 174 16.06 -50.49 -35.03
N LEU A 175 17.33 -50.09 -34.88
CA LEU A 175 18.31 -50.10 -35.96
C LEU A 175 18.83 -51.53 -36.17
N PRO A 176 18.92 -52.04 -37.41
CA PRO A 176 19.79 -53.18 -37.71
C PRO A 176 21.22 -52.69 -38.01
N PRO A 177 22.23 -53.56 -37.86
CA PRO A 177 23.64 -53.17 -37.91
C PRO A 177 24.13 -52.98 -39.35
N THR A 178 25.05 -52.04 -39.49
CA THR A 178 25.87 -51.75 -40.66
C THR A 178 26.79 -52.92 -41.03
N CYS A 179 26.83 -53.29 -42.33
CA CYS A 179 28.04 -53.72 -43.04
C CYS A 179 27.76 -54.00 -44.54
N ALA A 180 28.33 -53.18 -45.43
CA ALA A 180 29.20 -53.58 -46.54
C ALA A 180 29.44 -52.41 -47.52
N PRO A 181 30.65 -52.30 -48.12
CA PRO A 181 31.01 -51.26 -49.08
C PRO A 181 30.65 -51.67 -50.52
N THR A 182 30.68 -50.73 -51.48
CA THR A 182 31.32 -50.82 -52.83
C THR A 182 30.58 -50.03 -53.94
N LYS A 183 31.30 -49.03 -54.49
CA LYS A 183 31.37 -48.49 -55.87
C LYS A 183 30.15 -47.85 -56.60
N CYS A 184 30.34 -46.54 -56.88
CA CYS A 184 30.53 -45.89 -58.20
C CYS A 184 29.34 -45.83 -59.19
N LEU A 185 28.82 -44.62 -59.49
CA LEU A 185 29.06 -43.83 -60.73
C LEU A 185 27.96 -42.75 -60.98
N ALA A 186 28.45 -41.55 -61.30
CA ALA A 186 27.98 -40.57 -62.31
C ALA A 186 26.62 -39.82 -62.20
N GLY A 187 26.70 -38.52 -62.50
CA GLY A 187 25.62 -37.69 -63.11
C GLY A 187 25.10 -36.57 -62.20
N ALA A 188 25.71 -35.39 -62.13
CA ALA A 188 25.62 -34.25 -63.07
C ALA A 188 24.54 -33.20 -62.68
N LEU A 189 25.06 -31.97 -62.49
CA LEU A 189 24.53 -30.64 -62.86
C LEU A 189 23.50 -29.91 -61.98
N ASN A 190 23.97 -28.73 -61.49
CA ASN A 190 23.34 -27.39 -61.50
C ASN A 190 22.14 -27.13 -60.56
N VAL A 191 21.91 -25.98 -59.90
CA VAL A 191 22.32 -24.55 -60.07
C VAL A 191 22.38 -23.89 -58.66
N ILE A 192 23.18 -22.82 -58.51
CA ILE A 192 23.33 -21.96 -57.31
C ILE A 192 22.28 -20.80 -57.31
N PRO A 193 22.35 -19.72 -56.48
CA PRO A 193 21.17 -19.11 -55.84
C PRO A 193 20.88 -17.69 -56.39
N GLU A 194 19.85 -17.00 -55.91
CA GLU A 194 19.75 -15.52 -55.98
C GLU A 194 18.68 -15.08 -54.96
N ASN A 195 18.79 -14.12 -54.02
CA ASN A 195 19.50 -12.85 -53.80
C ASN A 195 18.48 -11.68 -53.76
N SER A 196 18.74 -10.71 -52.86
CA SER A 196 18.31 -9.28 -52.88
C SER A 196 16.90 -8.92 -52.37
N MET A 197 16.73 -8.11 -51.30
CA MET A 197 16.74 -6.61 -51.22
C MET A 197 15.48 -6.02 -51.91
N ASP A 198 14.61 -5.17 -51.37
CA ASP A 198 14.80 -3.94 -50.56
C ASP A 198 13.47 -3.44 -49.96
N CYS A 199 13.59 -2.46 -49.06
CA CYS A 199 12.55 -1.66 -48.42
C CYS A 199 11.74 -0.76 -49.37
N ILE A 200 10.44 -0.61 -49.09
CA ILE A 200 9.72 0.63 -48.71
C ILE A 200 8.25 0.28 -48.45
#